data_AF-A0A921GPV1-F1
#
_entry.id   AF-A0A921GPV1-F1
#
_cell.length_a   1.000
_cell.length_b   1.000
_cell.length_c   1.000
_cell.angle_alpha   90.00
_cell.angle_beta   90.00
_cell.angle_gamma   90.00
#
_symmetry.space_group_name_H-M   'P 1'
#
loop_
_entity.id
_entity.type
_entity.pdbx_description
1 polymer ?
#
loop_
_entity_poly.entity_id
_entity_poly.type
_entity_poly.pdbx_seq_one_letter_code
_entity_poly.pdbx_strand_id
1 'polypeptide(L)'
;MVTTLPYGSWPSPLTADLLATGGTRLGSPRLVGREVWWTEGIATEGGRQAIVRTAGPVALPPAEGAEGSAAATDRADGVTAADAGPAPGVASAADDSQPPATSVPADRVTVLPAPFNARSRVHEYGGASWTVVPAPGPDGQGPLVVFVNFADQRAYALREGERPRPLTPVGPEVESAHGPSLRWADPTVVTLADGTTEVWWVCEDHTGGEEGPRPDADGATHIERSIVAVPLDGSAAEDPAALRRITPASRFVAHPRLSPDGTH
;
A
#
# COMPACT_ATOMS: atom_id res chain seq x y z
N MET A 1 19.82 30.79 -33.21
CA MET A 1 20.76 31.40 -32.25
C MET A 1 20.27 31.09 -30.85
N VAL A 2 21.16 30.80 -29.92
CA VAL A 2 20.81 30.64 -28.49
C VAL A 2 20.94 32.02 -27.82
N THR A 3 19.90 32.45 -27.10
CA THR A 3 19.90 33.75 -26.41
C THR A 3 20.38 33.57 -24.97
N THR A 4 21.40 34.33 -24.56
CA THR A 4 21.87 34.37 -23.17
C THR A 4 20.94 35.24 -22.33
N LEU A 5 20.47 34.71 -21.19
CA LEU A 5 19.55 35.36 -20.27
C LEU A 5 20.05 35.23 -18.82
N PRO A 6 19.74 36.18 -17.91
CA PRO A 6 20.06 36.07 -16.48
C PRO A 6 19.53 34.79 -15.85
N TYR A 7 20.25 34.26 -14.84
CA TYR A 7 19.78 33.09 -14.08
C TYR A 7 18.38 33.33 -13.50
N GLY A 8 17.50 32.33 -13.64
CA GLY A 8 16.10 32.39 -13.18
C GLY A 8 15.11 33.07 -14.13
N SER A 9 15.56 33.62 -15.26
CA SER A 9 14.69 34.30 -16.24
C SER A 9 14.45 33.49 -17.52
N TRP A 10 14.90 32.25 -17.56
CA TRP A 10 14.71 31.38 -18.71
C TRP A 10 13.22 30.99 -18.82
N PRO A 11 12.60 31.15 -20.00
CA PRO A 11 11.25 30.69 -20.20
C PRO A 11 11.21 29.17 -20.02
N SER A 12 10.40 28.71 -19.07
CA SER A 12 10.19 27.29 -18.78
C SER A 12 8.81 26.87 -19.26
N PRO A 13 8.69 25.79 -20.05
CA PRO A 13 7.38 25.20 -20.35
C PRO A 13 6.77 24.49 -19.13
N LEU A 14 7.55 24.23 -18.07
CA LEU A 14 7.08 23.65 -16.81
C LEU A 14 6.46 24.75 -15.94
N THR A 15 5.13 24.81 -15.91
CA THR A 15 4.37 25.73 -15.05
C THR A 15 4.25 25.17 -13.63
N ALA A 16 3.94 26.03 -12.66
CA ALA A 16 3.62 25.59 -11.30
C ALA A 16 2.43 24.62 -11.26
N ASP A 17 1.45 24.82 -12.16
CA ASP A 17 0.30 23.93 -12.32
C ASP A 17 0.69 22.55 -12.85
N LEU A 18 1.56 22.49 -13.86
CA LEU A 18 2.14 21.23 -14.36
C LEU A 18 2.98 20.53 -13.29
N LEU A 19 3.70 21.27 -12.44
CA LEU A 19 4.42 20.67 -11.30
C LEU A 19 3.47 20.10 -10.25
N ALA A 20 2.37 20.78 -9.96
CA ALA A 20 1.39 20.36 -8.96
C ALA A 20 0.53 19.17 -9.42
N THR A 21 0.29 19.04 -10.73
CA THR A 21 -0.58 18.01 -11.31
C THR A 21 0.17 16.91 -12.07
N GLY A 22 1.41 17.15 -12.48
CA GLY A 22 2.17 16.33 -13.43
C GLY A 22 2.82 15.07 -12.86
N GLY A 23 2.39 14.58 -11.70
CA GLY A 23 2.93 13.36 -11.11
C GLY A 23 1.87 12.51 -10.42
N THR A 24 1.63 11.30 -10.94
CA THR A 24 0.84 10.30 -10.24
C THR A 24 1.71 9.64 -9.18
N ARG A 25 1.42 9.89 -7.90
CA ARG A 25 2.10 9.18 -6.81
C ARG A 25 1.50 7.78 -6.69
N LEU A 26 2.26 6.77 -7.11
CA LEU A 26 1.91 5.36 -6.95
C LEU A 26 2.31 4.88 -5.55
N GLY A 27 1.50 4.02 -4.94
CA GLY A 27 1.77 3.49 -3.61
C GLY A 27 1.16 2.11 -3.37
N SER A 28 1.70 1.41 -2.38
CA SER A 28 1.17 0.16 -1.83
C SER A 28 0.69 -0.88 -2.86
N PRO A 29 1.48 -1.22 -3.90
CA PRO A 29 1.07 -2.20 -4.90
C PRO A 29 0.90 -3.59 -4.28
N ARG A 30 -0.10 -4.34 -4.75
CA ARG A 30 -0.42 -5.70 -4.31
C ARG A 30 -0.92 -6.54 -5.48
N LEU A 31 -0.64 -7.84 -5.43
CA LEU A 31 -1.20 -8.82 -6.36
C LEU A 31 -2.53 -9.34 -5.79
N VAL A 32 -3.58 -9.33 -6.61
CA VAL A 32 -4.91 -9.87 -6.27
C VAL A 32 -5.30 -10.83 -7.38
N GLY A 33 -5.17 -12.14 -7.14
CA GLY A 33 -5.29 -13.13 -8.20
C GLY A 33 -4.23 -12.88 -9.29
N ARG A 34 -4.67 -12.52 -10.49
CA ARG A 34 -3.79 -12.17 -11.62
C ARG A 34 -3.75 -10.67 -11.92
N GLU A 35 -4.36 -9.83 -11.11
CA GLU A 35 -4.37 -8.38 -11.30
C GLU A 35 -3.40 -7.70 -10.33
N VAL A 36 -2.89 -6.54 -10.72
CA VAL A 36 -2.13 -5.67 -9.81
C VAL A 36 -3.04 -4.55 -9.36
N TRP A 37 -3.07 -4.29 -8.07
CA TRP A 37 -3.85 -3.25 -7.42
C TRP A 37 -2.91 -2.30 -6.68
N TRP A 38 -3.17 -1.00 -6.70
CA TRP A 38 -2.30 0.01 -6.07
C TRP A 38 -3.08 1.26 -5.67
N THR A 39 -2.44 2.18 -4.95
CA THR A 39 -2.98 3.53 -4.71
C THR A 39 -2.38 4.56 -5.65
N GLU A 40 -3.22 5.50 -6.10
CA GLU A 40 -2.80 6.67 -6.86
C GLU A 40 -3.21 7.96 -6.18
N GLY A 41 -2.27 8.90 -6.05
CA GLY A 41 -2.58 10.28 -5.67
C GLY A 41 -3.22 11.04 -6.83
N ILE A 42 -4.44 11.55 -6.63
CA ILE A 42 -5.18 12.33 -7.64
C ILE A 42 -5.23 13.80 -7.19
N ALA A 43 -4.32 14.62 -7.72
CA ALA A 43 -4.17 16.03 -7.33
C ALA A 43 -5.46 16.85 -7.57
N THR A 44 -6.14 16.62 -8.69
CA THR A 44 -7.38 17.31 -9.08
C THR A 44 -8.59 16.92 -8.23
N GLU A 45 -8.50 15.85 -7.44
CA GLU A 45 -9.55 15.38 -6.52
C GLU A 45 -9.16 15.63 -5.05
N GLY A 46 -8.63 16.83 -4.77
CA GLY A 46 -8.22 17.22 -3.42
C GLY A 46 -7.01 16.43 -2.90
N GLY A 47 -6.19 15.88 -3.80
CA GLY A 47 -5.00 15.10 -3.44
C GLY A 47 -5.31 13.76 -2.77
N ARG A 48 -6.53 13.22 -2.97
CA ARG A 48 -6.91 11.92 -2.39
C ARG A 48 -6.09 10.77 -2.96
N GLN A 49 -5.96 9.71 -2.17
CA GLN A 49 -5.43 8.42 -2.61
C GLN A 49 -6.59 7.52 -3.06
N ALA A 50 -6.71 7.29 -4.37
CA ALA A 50 -7.63 6.31 -4.94
C ALA A 50 -7.01 4.92 -4.93
N ILE A 51 -7.81 3.86 -4.79
CA ILE A 51 -7.39 2.47 -5.04
C ILE A 51 -7.80 2.14 -6.46
N VAL A 52 -6.87 1.63 -7.24
CA VAL A 52 -7.04 1.28 -8.65
C VAL A 52 -6.47 -0.11 -8.92
N ARG A 53 -6.86 -0.72 -10.04
CA ARG A 53 -6.32 -2.00 -10.52
C ARG A 53 -6.02 -1.99 -12.01
N THR A 54 -5.24 -2.94 -12.49
CA THR A 54 -5.14 -3.23 -13.93
C THR A 54 -6.51 -3.61 -14.47
N ALA A 55 -6.87 -3.18 -15.70
CA ALA A 55 -8.19 -3.49 -16.27
C ALA A 55 -8.43 -5.00 -16.47
N GLY A 56 -7.37 -5.79 -16.54
CA GLY A 56 -7.46 -7.24 -16.53
C GLY A 56 -6.19 -7.91 -16.00
N PRO A 57 -6.08 -9.24 -16.18
CA PRO A 57 -4.95 -10.03 -15.73
C PRO A 57 -3.62 -9.58 -16.34
N VAL A 58 -2.59 -9.48 -15.50
CA VAL A 58 -1.21 -9.32 -15.92
C VAL A 58 -0.62 -10.68 -16.26
N ALA A 59 0.14 -10.77 -17.35
CA ALA A 59 0.90 -11.97 -17.67
C ALA A 59 2.12 -12.08 -16.75
N LEU A 60 2.33 -13.25 -16.14
CA LEU A 60 3.62 -13.53 -15.52
C LEU A 60 4.65 -13.70 -16.64
N PRO A 61 5.88 -13.18 -16.50
CA PRO A 61 6.95 -13.52 -17.43
C PRO A 61 7.08 -15.04 -17.49
N PRO A 62 7.41 -15.62 -18.66
CA PRO A 62 7.70 -17.05 -18.74
C PRO A 62 8.78 -17.39 -17.72
N ALA A 63 8.62 -18.50 -17.00
CA ALA A 63 9.61 -18.94 -16.03
C ALA A 63 10.94 -19.14 -16.78
N GLU A 64 11.92 -18.29 -16.49
CA GLU A 64 13.29 -18.51 -16.98
C GLU A 64 13.78 -19.85 -16.41
N GLY A 65 14.01 -20.84 -17.28
CA GLY A 65 14.58 -22.14 -16.91
C GLY A 65 13.83 -23.40 -17.36
N ALA A 66 12.73 -23.30 -18.13
CA ALA A 66 12.05 -24.48 -18.68
C ALA A 66 12.52 -24.85 -20.11
N GLU A 67 13.75 -24.51 -20.49
CA GLU A 67 14.37 -24.97 -21.74
C GLU A 67 15.58 -25.87 -21.44
N GLY A 68 15.45 -27.16 -21.76
CA GLY A 68 16.60 -28.01 -22.10
C GLY A 68 17.25 -28.86 -21.00
N SER A 69 16.50 -29.76 -20.34
CA SER A 69 17.12 -30.99 -19.80
C SER A 69 16.83 -32.16 -20.73
N ALA A 70 17.66 -32.29 -21.76
CA ALA A 70 17.80 -33.51 -22.54
C ALA A 70 19.28 -33.66 -22.95
N ALA A 71 19.79 -34.89 -22.79
CA ALA A 71 21.11 -35.39 -23.17
C ALA A 71 22.32 -34.92 -22.35
N ALA A 72 22.54 -35.64 -21.25
CA ALA A 72 23.89 -35.91 -20.79
C ALA A 72 24.58 -36.83 -21.82
N THR A 73 25.64 -36.33 -22.45
CA THR A 73 26.71 -37.18 -22.99
C THR A 73 28.05 -36.55 -22.65
N ASP A 74 28.80 -37.35 -21.91
CA ASP A 74 30.19 -37.23 -21.48
C ASP A 74 31.17 -37.06 -22.67
N ARG A 75 32.09 -36.09 -22.56
CA ARG A 75 33.53 -36.33 -22.74
C ARG A 75 34.39 -35.11 -22.37
N ALA A 76 35.59 -35.45 -21.92
CA ALA A 76 36.56 -34.68 -21.17
C ALA A 76 37.56 -33.85 -22.00
N ASP A 77 38.34 -33.09 -21.22
CA ASP A 77 39.73 -32.66 -21.40
C ASP A 77 40.09 -31.47 -22.29
N GLY A 78 40.84 -30.54 -21.70
CA GLY A 78 41.71 -29.61 -22.43
C GLY A 78 41.97 -28.26 -21.75
N VAL A 79 42.87 -28.24 -20.76
CA VAL A 79 43.50 -27.01 -20.23
C VAL A 79 44.63 -26.58 -21.17
N THR A 80 44.66 -25.30 -21.57
CA THR A 80 45.91 -24.54 -21.80
C THR A 80 45.74 -23.07 -21.44
N ALA A 81 46.80 -22.52 -20.83
CA ALA A 81 46.94 -21.12 -20.41
C ALA A 81 47.95 -20.38 -21.33
N ALA A 82 47.74 -19.08 -21.52
CA ALA A 82 48.65 -18.02 -22.01
C ALA A 82 47.75 -16.86 -22.49
N ASP A 83 48.03 -15.55 -22.42
CA ASP A 83 49.11 -14.69 -21.96
C ASP A 83 48.55 -13.25 -22.03
N ALA A 84 49.22 -12.28 -21.42
CA ALA A 84 48.77 -10.93 -21.12
C ALA A 84 48.85 -9.90 -22.27
N GLY A 85 47.86 -8.99 -22.27
CA GLY A 85 47.96 -7.57 -22.69
C GLY A 85 47.65 -7.22 -24.16
N PRO A 86 47.46 -5.93 -24.51
CA PRO A 86 47.23 -4.73 -23.70
C PRO A 86 45.87 -4.05 -24.01
N ALA A 87 45.47 -3.07 -23.19
CA ALA A 87 44.35 -2.16 -23.47
C ALA A 87 44.64 -1.27 -24.69
N PRO A 88 43.61 -0.97 -25.50
CA PRO A 88 43.45 0.42 -25.92
C PRO A 88 41.98 0.87 -26.00
N GLY A 89 41.78 2.19 -25.93
CA GLY A 89 40.65 2.85 -26.57
C GLY A 89 39.56 3.35 -25.63
N VAL A 90 39.72 4.57 -25.12
CA VAL A 90 38.59 5.45 -24.83
C VAL A 90 37.81 5.66 -26.13
N ALA A 91 36.68 4.95 -26.26
CA ALA A 91 35.71 5.18 -27.31
C ALA A 91 34.62 6.11 -26.78
N SER A 92 34.66 7.34 -27.28
CA SER A 92 33.56 8.29 -27.29
C SER A 92 32.54 7.83 -28.33
N ALA A 93 31.27 7.67 -27.95
CA ALA A 93 30.09 8.26 -28.60
C ALA A 93 28.81 7.65 -28.03
N ALA A 94 27.79 8.49 -27.97
CA ALA A 94 26.44 8.23 -27.54
C ALA A 94 25.84 6.91 -28.07
N ASP A 95 25.22 6.16 -27.17
CA ASP A 95 24.01 5.41 -27.49
C ASP A 95 22.98 5.75 -26.42
N ASP A 96 22.28 6.86 -26.62
CA ASP A 96 21.15 7.30 -25.80
C ASP A 96 19.87 6.56 -26.25
N SER A 97 20.01 5.27 -26.59
CA SER A 97 18.90 4.36 -26.77
C SER A 97 18.33 4.04 -25.40
N GLN A 98 17.53 4.98 -24.89
CA GLN A 98 16.58 4.70 -23.83
C GLN A 98 15.82 3.42 -24.22
N PRO A 99 15.89 2.34 -23.41
CA PRO A 99 15.17 1.12 -23.73
C PRO A 99 13.70 1.48 -23.97
N PRO A 100 13.01 0.83 -24.92
CA PRO A 100 11.63 1.16 -25.23
C PRO A 100 10.86 1.16 -23.93
N ALA A 101 10.25 2.31 -23.60
CA ALA A 101 9.38 2.43 -22.45
C ALA A 101 8.42 1.25 -22.51
N THR A 102 8.60 0.30 -21.60
CA THR A 102 7.65 -0.80 -21.42
C THR A 102 6.31 -0.11 -21.22
N SER A 103 5.44 -0.29 -22.21
CA SER A 103 4.15 0.38 -22.25
C SER A 103 3.44 0.11 -20.92
N VAL A 104 3.20 1.18 -20.16
CA VAL A 104 2.30 1.15 -19.01
C VAL A 104 0.98 0.57 -19.53
N PRO A 105 0.37 -0.46 -18.90
CA PRO A 105 -0.89 -1.00 -19.37
C PRO A 105 -1.91 0.14 -19.46
N ALA A 106 -2.41 0.40 -20.67
CA ALA A 106 -3.13 1.62 -20.99
C ALA A 106 -4.54 1.72 -20.38
N ASP A 107 -5.06 0.68 -19.73
CA ASP A 107 -6.35 0.74 -19.05
C ASP A 107 -6.22 0.27 -17.60
N ARG A 108 -6.44 1.20 -16.67
CA ARG A 108 -6.60 0.94 -15.24
C ARG A 108 -8.03 1.27 -14.83
N VAL A 109 -8.55 0.56 -13.84
CA VAL A 109 -9.91 0.76 -13.32
C VAL A 109 -9.81 1.37 -11.93
N THR A 110 -10.55 2.46 -11.70
CA THR A 110 -10.68 3.05 -10.36
C THR A 110 -11.68 2.23 -9.55
N VAL A 111 -11.20 1.64 -8.45
CA VAL A 111 -12.03 0.81 -7.57
C VAL A 111 -12.62 1.64 -6.44
N LEU A 112 -11.83 2.54 -5.83
CA LEU A 112 -12.29 3.43 -4.77
C LEU A 112 -12.77 4.78 -5.35
N PRO A 113 -14.09 5.04 -5.44
CA PRO A 113 -14.62 6.28 -6.00
C PRO A 113 -14.37 7.48 -5.07
N ALA A 114 -14.31 8.67 -5.66
CA ALA A 114 -14.40 9.91 -4.90
C ALA A 114 -15.74 9.98 -4.11
N PRO A 115 -15.77 10.63 -2.93
CA PRO A 115 -14.70 11.40 -2.31
C PRO A 115 -13.78 10.58 -1.39
N PHE A 116 -13.88 9.25 -1.37
CA PHE A 116 -13.13 8.42 -0.43
C PHE A 116 -11.63 8.49 -0.70
N ASN A 117 -10.86 8.53 0.39
CA ASN A 117 -9.42 8.78 0.36
C ASN A 117 -8.71 7.72 1.21
N ALA A 118 -8.04 6.75 0.58
CA ALA A 118 -7.35 5.65 1.25
C ALA A 118 -6.05 6.11 1.94
N ARG A 119 -6.17 6.78 3.09
CA ARG A 119 -5.02 7.30 3.84
C ARG A 119 -5.30 7.27 5.35
N SER A 120 -4.28 6.93 6.11
CA SER A 120 -4.29 6.90 7.57
C SER A 120 -3.43 8.03 8.17
N ARG A 121 -3.75 8.43 9.41
CA ARG A 121 -2.95 9.34 10.25
C ARG A 121 -2.23 8.64 11.40
N VAL A 122 -2.21 7.30 11.46
CA VAL A 122 -1.41 6.60 12.48
C VAL A 122 0.04 7.10 12.44
N HIS A 123 0.62 7.41 13.60
CA HIS A 123 1.93 8.05 13.75
C HIS A 123 2.08 9.41 13.05
N GLU A 124 1.01 10.08 12.63
CA GLU A 124 0.95 11.29 11.78
C GLU A 124 1.58 11.15 10.38
N TYR A 125 2.44 10.16 10.16
CA TYR A 125 3.01 9.80 8.86
C TYR A 125 2.09 8.85 8.06
N GLY A 126 1.20 8.15 8.75
CA GLY A 126 0.37 7.09 8.22
C GLY A 126 1.01 5.70 8.29
N GLY A 127 0.42 4.79 7.55
CA GLY A 127 0.86 3.41 7.36
C GLY A 127 0.15 2.84 6.13
N ALA A 128 0.27 1.54 5.86
CA ALA A 128 -0.54 0.93 4.82
C ALA A 128 -2.02 1.15 5.14
N SER A 129 -2.76 1.82 4.26
CA SER A 129 -4.13 2.25 4.52
C SER A 129 -5.17 1.28 3.97
N TRP A 130 -4.77 0.20 3.30
CA TRP A 130 -5.69 -0.72 2.67
C TRP A 130 -5.06 -2.10 2.41
N THR A 131 -5.94 -3.09 2.23
CA THR A 131 -5.63 -4.42 1.70
C THR A 131 -6.86 -5.02 1.03
N VAL A 132 -6.71 -6.21 0.44
CA VAL A 132 -7.79 -6.99 -0.14
C VAL A 132 -7.96 -8.29 0.64
N VAL A 133 -9.19 -8.57 1.03
CA VAL A 133 -9.63 -9.87 1.52
C VAL A 133 -10.10 -10.69 0.31
N PRO A 134 -9.46 -11.84 0.01
CA PRO A 134 -9.84 -12.68 -1.12
C PRO A 134 -11.30 -13.15 -1.05
N ALA A 135 -11.91 -13.35 -2.21
CA ALA A 135 -13.25 -13.93 -2.30
C ALA A 135 -13.25 -15.39 -1.81
N PRO A 136 -14.29 -15.84 -1.06
CA PRO A 136 -14.45 -17.24 -0.72
C PRO A 136 -14.93 -18.02 -1.96
N GLY A 137 -13.99 -18.65 -2.67
CA GLY A 137 -14.26 -19.67 -3.70
C GLY A 137 -14.60 -19.17 -5.11
N PRO A 138 -14.72 -20.09 -6.08
CA PRO A 138 -14.91 -19.80 -7.51
C PRO A 138 -16.29 -19.22 -7.86
N ASP A 139 -17.28 -19.42 -6.99
CA ASP A 139 -18.67 -18.95 -7.17
C ASP A 139 -18.98 -17.68 -6.33
N GLY A 140 -17.98 -17.16 -5.62
CA GLY A 140 -18.12 -16.11 -4.61
C GLY A 140 -17.98 -14.69 -5.17
N GLN A 141 -18.69 -13.75 -4.54
CA GLN A 141 -18.59 -12.30 -4.77
C GLN A 141 -17.12 -11.85 -4.91
N GLY A 142 -16.85 -10.85 -5.77
CA GLY A 142 -15.49 -10.34 -5.99
C GLY A 142 -14.74 -9.93 -4.71
N PRO A 143 -13.42 -9.72 -4.81
CA PRO A 143 -12.56 -9.40 -3.66
C PRO A 143 -13.14 -8.25 -2.83
N LEU A 144 -13.01 -8.35 -1.50
CA LEU A 144 -13.42 -7.30 -0.60
C LEU A 144 -12.21 -6.40 -0.30
N VAL A 145 -12.28 -5.14 -0.71
CA VAL A 145 -11.31 -4.12 -0.33
C VAL A 145 -11.63 -3.65 1.08
N VAL A 146 -10.63 -3.60 1.94
CA VAL A 146 -10.73 -2.89 3.22
C VAL A 146 -9.73 -1.75 3.24
N PHE A 147 -10.15 -0.57 3.69
CA PHE A 147 -9.33 0.64 3.65
C PHE A 147 -9.67 1.63 4.76
N VAL A 148 -8.75 2.53 5.07
CA VAL A 148 -8.96 3.66 5.98
C VAL A 148 -9.40 4.86 5.18
N ASN A 149 -10.55 5.43 5.49
CA ASN A 149 -10.98 6.67 4.87
C ASN A 149 -10.39 7.86 5.62
N PHE A 150 -9.71 8.75 4.90
CA PHE A 150 -8.97 9.83 5.54
C PHE A 150 -9.86 10.84 6.29
N ALA A 151 -11.08 11.07 5.80
CA ALA A 151 -11.95 12.12 6.31
C ALA A 151 -12.41 11.89 7.76
N ASP A 152 -12.62 10.63 8.13
CA ASP A 152 -13.15 10.22 9.45
C ASP A 152 -12.26 9.21 10.16
N GLN A 153 -11.14 8.83 9.54
CA GLN A 153 -10.17 7.84 10.02
C GLN A 153 -10.76 6.46 10.32
N ARG A 154 -11.99 6.13 9.90
CA ARG A 154 -12.57 4.79 10.10
C ARG A 154 -11.98 3.80 9.09
N ALA A 155 -11.93 2.53 9.47
CA ALA A 155 -11.81 1.42 8.52
C ALA A 155 -13.16 1.16 7.83
N TYR A 156 -13.12 0.91 6.53
CA TYR A 156 -14.24 0.67 5.62
C TYR A 156 -14.04 -0.63 4.83
N ALA A 157 -15.14 -1.21 4.40
CA ALA A 157 -15.24 -2.32 3.46
C ALA A 157 -15.88 -1.85 2.14
N LEU A 158 -15.39 -2.33 1.02
CA LEU A 158 -15.87 -2.01 -0.33
C LEU A 158 -15.74 -3.24 -1.23
N ARG A 159 -16.80 -3.60 -1.94
CA ARG A 159 -16.71 -4.39 -3.18
C ARG A 159 -16.80 -3.46 -4.37
N GLU A 160 -16.06 -3.76 -5.42
CA GLU A 160 -16.04 -2.93 -6.63
C GLU A 160 -17.46 -2.73 -7.18
N GLY A 161 -17.85 -1.48 -7.43
CA GLY A 161 -19.20 -1.10 -7.87
C GLY A 161 -20.22 -0.89 -6.74
N GLU A 162 -19.92 -1.26 -5.50
CA GLU A 162 -20.76 -1.01 -4.34
C GLU A 162 -20.39 0.29 -3.60
N ARG A 163 -21.23 0.71 -2.65
CA ARG A 163 -20.93 1.83 -1.76
C ARG A 163 -20.03 1.36 -0.61
N PRO A 164 -18.93 2.07 -0.28
CA PRO A 164 -18.17 1.75 0.92
C PRO A 164 -19.03 1.81 2.18
N ARG A 165 -18.87 0.82 3.05
CA ARG A 165 -19.53 0.76 4.37
C ARG A 165 -18.49 0.74 5.49
N PRO A 166 -18.73 1.42 6.62
CA PRO A 166 -17.79 1.41 7.73
C PRO A 166 -17.72 0.05 8.42
N LEU A 167 -16.57 -0.24 9.02
CA LEU A 167 -16.31 -1.42 9.85
C LEU A 167 -16.00 -1.08 11.31
N THR A 168 -15.68 0.17 11.60
CA THR A 168 -15.21 0.65 12.91
C THR A 168 -16.01 1.88 13.31
N PRO A 169 -16.09 2.22 14.61
CA PRO A 169 -16.69 3.48 15.05
C PRO A 169 -15.83 4.66 14.61
N VAL A 170 -16.45 5.83 14.50
CA VAL A 170 -15.70 7.08 14.49
C VAL A 170 -15.17 7.35 15.90
N GLY A 171 -13.89 7.63 16.03
CA GLY A 171 -13.34 8.03 17.33
C GLY A 171 -13.89 9.39 17.75
N PRO A 172 -14.16 9.63 19.05
CA PRO A 172 -14.53 10.97 19.51
C PRO A 172 -13.45 11.99 19.14
N GLU A 173 -13.88 13.24 18.93
CA GLU A 173 -12.96 14.35 18.71
C GLU A 173 -12.15 14.63 19.98
N VAL A 174 -10.82 14.60 19.87
CA VAL A 174 -9.91 14.92 20.96
C VAL A 174 -8.93 15.99 20.48
N GLU A 175 -8.75 17.05 21.28
CA GLU A 175 -7.95 18.22 20.89
C GLU A 175 -6.51 17.84 20.50
N SER A 176 -5.87 16.97 21.29
CA SER A 176 -4.51 16.49 21.04
C SER A 176 -4.38 15.63 19.78
N ALA A 177 -5.48 15.05 19.29
CA ALA A 177 -5.52 14.27 18.05
C ALA A 177 -5.76 15.15 16.81
N HIS A 178 -6.19 16.40 16.99
CA HIS A 178 -6.61 17.29 15.89
C HIS A 178 -7.60 16.59 14.94
N GLY A 179 -8.61 15.92 15.49
CA GLY A 179 -9.56 15.11 14.74
C GLY A 179 -10.06 13.88 15.51
N PRO A 180 -10.61 12.88 14.80
CA PRO A 180 -11.02 11.60 15.38
C PRO A 180 -9.87 10.92 16.12
N SER A 181 -10.16 10.48 17.36
CA SER A 181 -9.16 9.89 18.26
C SER A 181 -8.73 8.47 17.90
N LEU A 182 -9.57 7.72 17.18
CA LEU A 182 -9.29 6.36 16.73
C LEU A 182 -8.77 6.38 15.31
N ARG A 183 -7.60 5.77 15.10
CA ARG A 183 -6.94 5.71 13.80
C ARG A 183 -6.44 4.30 13.54
N TRP A 184 -6.54 3.86 12.29
CA TRP A 184 -6.23 2.49 11.90
C TRP A 184 -5.15 2.48 10.82
N ALA A 185 -4.30 1.46 10.81
CA ALA A 185 -3.33 1.25 9.75
C ALA A 185 -2.92 -0.22 9.67
N ASP A 186 -2.15 -0.54 8.63
CA ASP A 186 -1.52 -1.81 8.36
C ASP A 186 -2.45 -3.03 8.49
N PRO A 187 -3.56 -3.06 7.71
CA PRO A 187 -4.47 -4.19 7.74
C PRO A 187 -3.77 -5.47 7.32
N THR A 188 -3.91 -6.50 8.15
CA THR A 188 -3.37 -7.84 7.96
C THR A 188 -4.53 -8.82 7.92
N VAL A 189 -4.71 -9.48 6.77
CA VAL A 189 -5.76 -10.50 6.60
C VAL A 189 -5.32 -11.77 7.35
N VAL A 190 -6.22 -12.29 8.18
CA VAL A 190 -5.97 -13.46 9.03
C VAL A 190 -7.07 -14.48 8.79
N THR A 191 -6.70 -15.73 8.50
CA THR A 191 -7.63 -16.85 8.49
C THR A 191 -7.43 -17.63 9.78
N LEU A 192 -8.47 -17.69 10.60
CA LEU A 192 -8.47 -18.43 11.86
C LEU A 192 -8.58 -19.94 11.62
N ALA A 193 -8.31 -20.74 12.65
CA ALA A 193 -8.33 -22.20 12.58
C ALA A 193 -9.71 -22.79 12.21
N ASP A 194 -10.80 -22.06 12.47
CA ASP A 194 -12.17 -22.42 12.11
C ASP A 194 -12.54 -22.02 10.66
N GLY A 195 -11.60 -21.43 9.92
CA GLY A 195 -11.79 -20.93 8.56
C GLY A 195 -12.35 -19.51 8.47
N THR A 196 -12.68 -18.87 9.60
CA THR A 196 -13.15 -17.48 9.64
C THR A 196 -12.04 -16.54 9.18
N THR A 197 -12.37 -15.61 8.28
CA THR A 197 -11.44 -14.55 7.88
C THR A 197 -11.71 -13.27 8.65
N GLU A 198 -10.69 -12.75 9.31
CA GLU A 198 -10.69 -11.45 9.97
C GLU A 198 -9.62 -10.54 9.35
N VAL A 199 -9.69 -9.25 9.70
CA VAL A 199 -8.58 -8.32 9.43
C VAL A 199 -8.12 -7.72 10.74
N TRP A 200 -6.84 -7.89 11.02
CA TRP A 200 -6.17 -7.28 12.16
C TRP A 200 -5.52 -5.98 11.73
N TRP A 201 -5.64 -4.96 12.58
CA TRP A 201 -5.17 -3.61 12.32
C TRP A 201 -4.29 -3.14 13.45
N VAL A 202 -3.31 -2.28 13.13
CA VAL A 202 -2.76 -1.37 14.13
C VAL A 202 -3.83 -0.32 14.42
N CYS A 203 -4.29 -0.26 15.66
CA CYS A 203 -5.16 0.80 16.17
C CYS A 203 -4.34 1.75 17.03
N GLU A 204 -4.47 3.04 16.77
CA GLU A 204 -3.94 4.14 17.57
C GLU A 204 -5.11 4.89 18.21
N ASP A 205 -5.08 5.01 19.53
CA ASP A 205 -6.13 5.59 20.35
C ASP A 205 -5.61 6.78 21.16
N HIS A 206 -6.13 7.97 20.85
CA HIS A 206 -5.80 9.24 21.50
C HIS A 206 -6.71 9.60 22.67
N THR A 207 -7.69 8.76 23.03
CA THR A 207 -8.61 9.03 24.14
C THR A 207 -7.93 8.97 25.50
N GLY A 208 -6.78 8.29 25.60
CA GLY A 208 -6.11 8.00 26.87
C GLY A 208 -6.77 6.90 27.69
N GLY A 209 -7.67 6.11 27.09
CA GLY A 209 -8.35 5.01 27.75
C GLY A 209 -9.28 5.48 28.87
N GLU A 210 -9.38 4.70 29.95
CA GLU A 210 -10.25 5.00 31.10
C GLU A 210 -9.83 6.26 31.87
N GLU A 211 -8.54 6.62 31.82
CA GLU A 211 -8.00 7.78 32.53
C GLU A 211 -8.19 9.10 31.74
N GLY A 212 -8.60 9.01 30.48
CA GLY A 212 -8.78 10.15 29.60
C GLY A 212 -7.46 10.77 29.10
N PRO A 213 -7.55 11.86 28.30
CA PRO A 213 -6.37 12.49 27.72
C PRO A 213 -5.44 13.07 28.78
N ARG A 214 -4.16 12.69 28.74
CA ARG A 214 -3.13 13.14 29.68
C ARG A 214 -1.75 13.09 29.04
N PRO A 215 -0.75 13.81 29.57
CA PRO A 215 0.63 13.65 29.13
C PRO A 215 1.28 12.37 29.68
N ASP A 216 2.22 11.82 28.93
CA ASP A 216 3.24 10.87 29.38
C ASP A 216 4.29 11.57 30.27
N ALA A 217 5.17 10.79 30.89
CA ALA A 217 6.25 11.30 31.74
C ALA A 217 7.22 12.26 31.02
N ASP A 218 7.32 12.17 29.69
CA ASP A 218 8.13 13.07 28.85
C ASP A 218 7.35 14.32 28.38
N GLY A 219 6.11 14.49 28.82
CA GLY A 219 5.23 15.60 28.45
C GLY A 219 4.50 15.42 27.11
N ALA A 220 4.76 14.35 26.35
CA ALA A 220 4.03 14.05 25.12
C ALA A 220 2.59 13.60 25.43
N THR A 221 1.65 13.77 24.51
CA THR A 221 0.29 13.21 24.68
C THR A 221 0.36 11.69 24.81
N HIS A 222 -0.35 11.15 25.81
CA HIS A 222 -0.50 9.70 25.95
C HIS A 222 -1.36 9.14 24.84
N ILE A 223 -0.83 8.14 24.13
CA ILE A 223 -1.50 7.47 23.02
C ILE A 223 -1.28 5.98 23.21
N GLU A 224 -2.37 5.22 23.21
CA GLU A 224 -2.31 3.77 23.22
C GLU A 224 -2.28 3.22 21.80
N ARG A 225 -1.45 2.20 21.58
CA ARG A 225 -1.46 1.44 20.32
C ARG A 225 -1.56 -0.04 20.58
N SER A 226 -2.33 -0.74 19.77
CA SER A 226 -2.50 -2.19 19.88
C SER A 226 -2.93 -2.81 18.57
N ILE A 227 -2.73 -4.12 18.44
CA ILE A 227 -3.34 -4.89 17.36
C ILE A 227 -4.79 -5.20 17.72
N VAL A 228 -5.71 -4.93 16.80
CA VAL A 228 -7.15 -5.10 16.98
C VAL A 228 -7.74 -5.83 15.79
N ALA A 229 -8.50 -6.89 16.04
CA ALA A 229 -9.32 -7.54 15.02
C ALA A 229 -10.62 -6.76 14.81
N VAL A 230 -10.91 -6.45 13.54
CA VAL A 230 -12.11 -5.74 13.11
C VAL A 230 -13.01 -6.73 12.35
N PRO A 231 -14.26 -6.98 12.82
CA PRO A 231 -15.22 -7.82 12.11
C PRO A 231 -15.57 -7.28 10.72
N LEU A 232 -15.53 -8.14 9.71
CA LEU A 232 -15.81 -7.76 8.32
C LEU A 232 -17.29 -7.54 8.04
N ASP A 233 -18.20 -8.03 8.88
CA ASP A 233 -19.65 -7.84 8.74
C ASP A 233 -20.11 -6.40 9.07
N GLY A 234 -19.25 -5.59 9.68
CA GLY A 234 -19.55 -4.21 10.07
C GLY A 234 -20.28 -4.10 11.41
N SER A 235 -20.42 -5.19 12.18
CA SER A 235 -21.00 -5.17 13.52
C SER A 235 -20.33 -4.16 14.45
N ALA A 236 -19.01 -3.99 14.31
CA ALA A 236 -18.24 -3.01 15.08
C ALA A 236 -18.38 -1.55 14.61
N ALA A 237 -19.13 -1.27 13.53
CA ALA A 237 -19.22 0.09 12.99
C ALA A 237 -19.83 1.09 13.99
N GLU A 238 -20.76 0.65 14.83
CA GLU A 238 -21.43 1.47 15.84
C GLU A 238 -21.40 0.82 17.23
N ASP A 239 -20.74 -0.33 17.37
CA ASP A 239 -20.55 -1.04 18.64
C ASP A 239 -19.06 -1.34 18.87
N PRO A 240 -18.34 -0.47 19.63
CA PRO A 240 -16.94 -0.70 19.94
C PRO A 240 -16.67 -2.02 20.69
N ALA A 241 -17.67 -2.60 21.37
CA ALA A 241 -17.49 -3.86 22.10
C ALA A 241 -17.29 -5.06 21.17
N ALA A 242 -17.67 -4.95 19.89
CA ALA A 242 -17.40 -5.97 18.87
C ALA A 242 -15.94 -5.95 18.38
N LEU A 243 -15.14 -4.94 18.74
CA LEU A 243 -13.71 -4.92 18.45
C LEU A 243 -12.96 -5.82 19.44
N ARG A 244 -12.08 -6.67 18.92
CA ARG A 244 -11.27 -7.56 19.76
C ARG A 244 -9.82 -7.17 19.77
N ARG A 245 -9.33 -6.72 20.93
CA ARG A 245 -7.93 -6.38 21.15
C ARG A 245 -7.09 -7.68 21.19
N ILE A 246 -6.09 -7.77 20.32
CA ILE A 246 -5.21 -8.95 20.16
C ILE A 246 -3.96 -8.82 21.04
N THR A 247 -3.42 -7.62 21.17
CA THR A 247 -2.25 -7.33 22.00
C THR A 247 -2.60 -6.33 23.10
N PRO A 248 -1.89 -6.33 24.25
CA PRO A 248 -1.91 -5.21 25.17
C PRO A 248 -1.56 -3.89 24.48
N ALA A 249 -1.91 -2.77 25.13
CA ALA A 249 -1.49 -1.44 24.71
C ALA A 249 0.04 -1.30 24.81
N SER A 250 0.61 -0.58 23.85
CA SER A 250 2.01 -0.15 23.85
C SER A 250 2.10 1.25 23.28
N ARG A 251 3.15 1.99 23.63
CA ARG A 251 3.44 3.29 23.01
C ARG A 251 3.73 3.15 21.52
N PHE A 252 4.38 2.06 21.12
CA PHE A 252 4.61 1.74 19.71
C PHE A 252 4.36 0.26 19.46
N VAL A 253 3.70 -0.02 18.34
CA VAL A 253 3.45 -1.38 17.85
C VAL A 253 3.59 -1.37 16.33
N ALA A 254 4.27 -2.38 15.80
CA ALA A 254 4.32 -2.63 14.36
C ALA A 254 3.21 -3.63 13.98
N HIS A 255 2.87 -3.67 12.70
CA HIS A 255 1.89 -4.63 12.21
C HIS A 255 2.31 -6.08 12.42
N PRO A 256 1.33 -6.99 12.60
CA PRO A 256 1.62 -8.40 12.75
C PRO A 256 2.16 -9.01 11.46
N ARG A 257 2.93 -10.08 11.62
CA ARG A 257 3.38 -10.96 10.55
C ARG A 257 3.10 -12.39 11.01
N LEU A 258 2.08 -12.98 10.40
CA LEU A 258 1.70 -14.34 10.72
C LEU A 258 2.66 -15.34 10.07
N SER A 259 2.94 -16.41 10.79
CA SER A 259 3.60 -17.57 10.23
C SER A 259 2.75 -18.19 9.10
N PRO A 260 3.36 -18.87 8.12
CA PRO A 260 2.62 -19.48 7.01
C PRO A 260 1.54 -20.49 7.43
N ASP A 261 1.68 -21.10 8.59
CA ASP A 261 0.74 -22.04 9.20
C ASP A 261 -0.26 -21.37 10.17
N GLY A 262 -0.16 -20.06 10.38
CA GLY A 262 -1.07 -19.26 11.20
C GLY A 262 -0.98 -19.52 12.71
N THR A 263 0.08 -20.18 13.18
CA THR A 263 0.25 -20.54 14.59
C THR A 263 1.01 -19.50 15.42
N HIS A 264 1.73 -18.58 14.78
CA HIS A 264 2.59 -17.58 15.42
C HIS A 264 2.48 -16.20 14.77
#